data_AF-A0A1H8V6F3-F1
#
_entry.id   AF-A0A1H8V6F3-F1
#
_cell.length_a   1.000
_cell.length_b   1.000
_cell.length_c   1.000
_cell.angle_alpha   90.00
_cell.angle_beta   90.00
_cell.angle_gamma   90.00
#
_symmetry.space_group_name_H-M   'P 1'
#
loop_
_entity.id
_entity.type
_entity.pdbx_description
1 polymer ?
#
loop_
_entity_poly.entity_id
_entity_poly.type
_entity_poly.pdbx_seq_one_letter_code
_entity_poly.pdbx_strand_id
1 'polypeptide(L)'
;MTKSTDHLAARAAPAIFVVLWSTGFVGTKYALTGAEPLTYLSIRMVLVVALMAIIVAISRPRWPNLAGIGHSIVAGILVHGIYLAGTAIAIAHSVPAGLSALIPGLQPILTSTLANRWLGERVTAQQWAGLALGLGGVLMIMHNRTISGDAGWGWLASGCSLVGITVGTLYQKRFCGGVDWRSGNIVQYLAALAFFAAGAFLFEARVVNWTTEFVLALTWLAVVLSIGTIGLLYWLIRRSAATSVASLFYLVPAVTALMAYVLFDEQLDAVAIAGMATCAAAVFLVNRAKA
;
A
#
# COMPACT_ATOMS: atom_id res chain seq x y z
N MET A 1 3.94 -18.83 -23.49
CA MET A 1 2.91 -18.68 -22.44
C MET A 1 1.56 -18.65 -23.14
N THR A 2 0.66 -19.57 -22.83
CA THR A 2 -0.60 -19.78 -23.56
C THR A 2 -1.66 -18.77 -23.07
N LYS A 3 -2.51 -18.25 -23.98
CA LYS A 3 -3.54 -17.23 -23.68
C LYS A 3 -4.44 -17.53 -22.45
N SER A 4 -4.55 -18.80 -22.04
CA SER A 4 -5.29 -19.26 -20.86
C SER A 4 -4.61 -18.89 -19.53
N THR A 5 -3.28 -19.02 -19.43
CA THR A 5 -2.53 -18.69 -18.19
C THR A 5 -2.53 -17.19 -17.93
N ASP A 6 -2.52 -16.38 -18.99
CA ASP A 6 -2.56 -14.91 -18.88
C ASP A 6 -3.93 -14.41 -18.38
N HIS A 7 -5.02 -15.09 -18.77
CA HIS A 7 -6.37 -14.78 -18.28
C HIS A 7 -6.56 -15.16 -16.82
N LEU A 8 -6.02 -16.32 -16.40
CA LEU A 8 -6.10 -16.76 -15.01
C LEU A 8 -5.24 -15.88 -14.09
N ALA A 9 -4.02 -15.56 -14.50
CA ALA A 9 -3.13 -14.65 -13.78
C ALA A 9 -3.76 -13.25 -13.63
N ALA A 10 -4.42 -12.75 -14.67
CA ALA A 10 -5.10 -11.46 -14.61
C ALA A 10 -6.32 -11.44 -13.69
N ARG A 11 -7.01 -12.58 -13.53
CA ARG A 11 -8.13 -12.73 -12.60
C ARG A 11 -7.68 -12.92 -11.15
N ALA A 12 -6.55 -13.59 -10.92
CA ALA A 12 -6.01 -13.85 -9.59
C ALA A 12 -5.23 -12.66 -9.03
N ALA A 13 -4.61 -11.84 -9.89
CA ALA A 13 -3.76 -10.71 -9.51
C ALA A 13 -4.40 -9.76 -8.47
N PRO A 14 -5.66 -9.31 -8.59
CA PRO A 14 -6.28 -8.47 -7.57
C PRO A 14 -6.39 -9.14 -6.19
N ALA A 15 -6.77 -10.42 -6.15
CA ALA A 15 -6.89 -11.14 -4.88
C ALA A 15 -5.52 -11.36 -4.23
N ILE A 16 -4.51 -11.76 -5.01
CA ILE A 16 -3.13 -11.89 -4.54
C ILE A 16 -2.62 -10.54 -4.02
N PHE A 17 -2.90 -9.45 -4.75
CA PHE A 17 -2.52 -8.11 -4.33
C PHE A 17 -3.10 -7.76 -2.96
N VAL A 18 -4.40 -7.95 -2.76
CA VAL A 18 -5.06 -7.67 -1.47
C VAL A 18 -4.42 -8.46 -0.34
N VAL A 19 -4.24 -9.78 -0.51
CA VAL A 19 -3.65 -10.63 0.52
C VAL A 19 -2.24 -10.18 0.86
N LEU A 20 -1.37 -10.01 -0.14
CA LEU A 20 0.01 -9.59 0.10
C LEU A 20 0.08 -8.18 0.71
N TRP A 21 -0.78 -7.27 0.27
CA TRP A 21 -0.84 -5.92 0.83
C TRP A 21 -1.25 -5.92 2.31
N SER A 22 -2.27 -6.72 2.67
CA SER A 22 -2.71 -6.88 4.05
C SER A 22 -1.62 -7.41 4.97
N THR A 23 -0.75 -8.32 4.50
CA THR A 23 0.39 -8.79 5.31
C THR A 23 1.38 -7.67 5.67
N GLY A 24 1.35 -6.54 4.98
CA GLY A 24 2.23 -5.40 5.26
C GLY A 24 1.98 -4.73 6.60
N PHE A 25 0.72 -4.65 7.03
CA PHE A 25 0.36 -4.08 8.34
C PHE A 25 0.83 -4.99 9.47
N VAL A 26 0.61 -6.31 9.32
CA VAL A 26 1.08 -7.34 10.25
C VAL A 26 2.62 -7.34 10.32
N GLY A 27 3.28 -7.40 9.17
CA GLY A 27 4.75 -7.37 9.09
C GLY A 27 5.35 -6.09 9.66
N THR A 28 4.71 -4.94 9.46
CA THR A 28 5.16 -3.67 10.05
C THR A 28 5.06 -3.68 11.57
N LYS A 29 3.98 -4.25 12.14
CA LYS A 29 3.84 -4.43 13.60
C LYS A 29 5.00 -5.25 14.17
N TYR A 30 5.40 -6.33 13.50
CA TYR A 30 6.58 -7.12 13.91
C TYR A 30 7.90 -6.40 13.68
N ALA A 31 8.05 -5.62 12.60
CA ALA A 31 9.28 -4.88 12.35
C ALA A 31 9.52 -3.77 13.40
N LEU A 32 8.44 -3.15 13.88
CA LEU A 32 8.51 -2.08 14.88
C LEU A 32 8.92 -2.56 16.29
N THR A 33 8.95 -3.86 16.56
CA THR A 33 9.51 -4.38 17.83
C THR A 33 11.04 -4.36 17.83
N GLY A 34 11.66 -4.39 16.65
CA GLY A 34 13.11 -4.43 16.49
C GLY A 34 13.75 -3.06 16.32
N ALA A 35 13.06 -2.08 15.73
CA ALA A 35 13.61 -0.74 15.51
C ALA A 35 12.53 0.33 15.35
N GLU A 36 12.94 1.58 15.52
CA GLU A 36 12.12 2.76 15.28
C GLU A 36 11.65 2.84 13.80
N PRO A 37 10.52 3.52 13.52
CA PRO A 37 9.86 3.51 12.21
C PRO A 37 10.75 3.85 11.01
N LEU A 38 11.44 4.98 11.04
CA LEU A 38 12.23 5.46 9.92
C LEU A 38 13.54 4.68 9.81
N THR A 39 14.08 4.19 10.93
CA THR A 39 15.26 3.35 11.00
C THR A 39 15.01 2.01 10.31
N TYR A 40 13.95 1.28 10.66
CA TYR A 40 13.66 0.00 9.99
C TYR A 40 13.29 0.21 8.51
N LEU A 41 12.55 1.28 8.18
CA LEU A 41 12.23 1.61 6.79
C LEU A 41 13.50 1.91 5.98
N SER A 42 14.49 2.59 6.57
CA SER A 42 15.79 2.83 5.94
C SER A 42 16.49 1.51 5.63
N ILE A 43 16.59 0.60 6.61
CA ILE A 43 17.21 -0.72 6.44
C ILE A 43 16.46 -1.52 5.36
N ARG A 44 15.12 -1.49 5.38
CA ARG A 44 14.28 -2.12 4.35
C ARG A 44 14.60 -1.56 2.98
N MET A 45 14.73 -0.24 2.82
CA MET A 45 15.04 0.36 1.52
C MET A 45 16.46 0.05 1.06
N VAL A 46 17.45 -0.05 1.95
CA VAL A 46 18.80 -0.53 1.60
C VAL A 46 18.72 -1.93 0.97
N LEU A 47 18.01 -2.85 1.63
CA LEU A 47 17.83 -4.22 1.13
C LEU A 47 17.10 -4.23 -0.22
N VAL A 48 16.02 -3.48 -0.35
CA VAL A 48 15.25 -3.41 -1.60
C VAL A 48 16.05 -2.78 -2.74
N VAL A 49 16.82 -1.71 -2.48
CA VAL A 49 17.71 -1.09 -3.46
C VAL A 49 18.78 -2.07 -3.90
N ALA A 50 19.39 -2.83 -2.99
CA ALA A 50 20.38 -3.85 -3.33
C ALA A 50 19.78 -4.93 -4.24
N LEU A 51 18.59 -5.45 -3.91
CA LEU A 51 17.89 -6.44 -4.73
C LEU A 51 17.50 -5.88 -6.10
N MET A 52 16.99 -4.64 -6.14
CA MET A 52 16.65 -3.97 -7.39
C MET A 52 17.89 -3.68 -8.23
N ALA A 53 19.03 -3.35 -7.62
CA ALA A 53 20.29 -3.16 -8.32
C ALA A 53 20.76 -4.45 -9.01
N ILE A 54 20.61 -5.61 -8.34
CA ILE A 54 20.86 -6.92 -8.95
C ILE A 54 19.93 -7.15 -10.15
N ILE A 55 18.63 -6.89 -9.99
CA ILE A 55 17.64 -7.04 -11.07
C ILE A 55 18.00 -6.12 -12.26
N VAL A 56 18.36 -4.87 -11.99
CA VAL A 56 18.74 -3.89 -13.02
C VAL A 56 20.05 -4.29 -13.71
N ALA A 57 21.04 -4.78 -12.98
CA ALA A 57 22.32 -5.22 -13.52
C ALA A 57 22.17 -6.42 -14.46
N ILE A 58 21.32 -7.39 -14.10
CA ILE A 58 21.05 -8.60 -14.91
C ILE A 58 20.18 -8.25 -16.12
N SER A 59 19.10 -7.51 -15.90
CA SER A 59 18.07 -7.29 -16.93
C SER A 59 18.33 -6.10 -17.85
N ARG A 60 19.27 -5.22 -17.47
CA ARG A 60 19.72 -4.04 -18.23
C ARG A 60 18.55 -3.24 -18.86
N PRO A 61 17.61 -2.75 -18.04
CA PRO A 61 16.44 -2.03 -18.54
C PRO A 61 16.83 -0.70 -19.19
N ARG A 62 15.91 -0.17 -20.00
CA ARG A 62 16.07 1.19 -20.55
C ARG A 62 15.87 2.21 -19.44
N TRP A 63 16.90 3.01 -19.17
CA TRP A 63 16.83 4.07 -18.17
C TRP A 63 15.90 5.21 -18.63
N PRO A 64 15.14 5.81 -17.69
CA PRO A 64 14.34 7.00 -17.98
C PRO A 64 15.25 8.19 -18.33
N ASN A 65 14.70 9.14 -19.07
CA ASN A 65 15.31 10.46 -19.23
C ASN A 65 15.26 11.24 -17.91
N LEU A 66 15.91 12.41 -17.86
CA LEU A 66 15.98 13.23 -16.64
C LEU A 66 14.60 13.60 -16.06
N ALA A 67 13.63 13.89 -16.94
CA ALA A 67 12.25 14.13 -16.52
C ALA A 67 11.62 12.88 -15.88
N GLY A 68 11.81 11.71 -16.48
CA GLY A 68 11.33 10.44 -15.95
C GLY A 68 11.99 10.06 -14.62
N ILE A 69 13.27 10.41 -14.41
CA ILE A 69 13.94 10.29 -13.11
C ILE A 69 13.26 11.20 -12.09
N GLY A 70 13.05 12.48 -12.42
CA GLY A 70 12.35 13.43 -11.55
C GLY A 70 10.93 12.96 -11.16
N HIS A 71 10.14 12.51 -12.14
CA HIS A 71 8.82 11.95 -11.88
C HIS A 71 8.87 10.69 -11.02
N SER A 72 9.86 9.82 -11.24
CA SER A 72 10.07 8.64 -10.41
C SER A 72 10.42 9.04 -8.98
N ILE A 73 11.30 10.01 -8.75
CA ILE A 73 11.60 10.51 -7.39
C ILE A 73 10.33 10.97 -6.68
N VAL A 74 9.51 11.81 -7.33
CA VAL A 74 8.25 12.30 -6.75
C VAL A 74 7.29 11.15 -6.43
N ALA A 75 7.10 10.21 -7.36
CA ALA A 75 6.26 9.05 -7.14
C ALA A 75 6.77 8.18 -5.97
N GLY A 76 8.09 7.98 -5.88
CA GLY A 76 8.73 7.20 -4.82
C GLY A 76 8.60 7.86 -3.46
N ILE A 77 8.78 9.17 -3.36
CA ILE A 77 8.56 9.90 -2.11
C ILE A 77 7.09 9.82 -1.67
N LEU A 78 6.12 9.90 -2.57
CA LEU A 78 4.71 9.82 -2.21
C LEU A 78 4.29 8.39 -1.82
N VAL A 79 4.59 7.40 -2.67
CA VAL A 79 4.12 6.01 -2.53
C VAL A 79 4.97 5.20 -1.55
N HIS A 80 6.27 5.42 -1.50
CA HIS A 80 7.13 4.71 -0.57
C HIS A 80 7.45 5.58 0.63
N GLY A 81 7.91 6.82 0.44
CA GLY A 81 8.27 7.73 1.54
C GLY A 81 7.10 8.04 2.49
N ILE A 82 6.21 8.94 2.09
CA ILE A 82 5.13 9.49 2.91
C ILE A 82 4.13 8.40 3.32
N TYR A 83 3.73 7.53 2.38
CA TYR A 83 2.81 6.44 2.69
C TYR A 83 3.38 5.49 3.76
N LEU A 84 4.58 4.92 3.54
CA LEU A 84 5.12 3.93 4.47
C LEU A 84 5.55 4.56 5.79
N ALA A 85 6.19 5.75 5.78
CA ALA A 85 6.51 6.47 7.01
C ALA A 85 5.24 6.77 7.80
N GLY A 86 4.20 7.32 7.16
CA GLY A 86 2.96 7.67 7.83
C GLY A 86 2.26 6.46 8.44
N THR A 87 2.23 5.31 7.73
CA THR A 87 1.68 4.05 8.28
C THR A 87 2.53 3.53 9.43
N ALA A 88 3.85 3.51 9.30
CA ALA A 88 4.76 2.99 10.33
C ALA A 88 4.73 3.83 11.61
N ILE A 89 4.77 5.16 11.46
CA ILE A 89 4.66 6.13 12.57
C ILE A 89 3.30 5.99 13.25
N ALA A 90 2.21 5.85 12.48
CA ALA A 90 0.89 5.63 13.06
C ALA A 90 0.86 4.38 13.94
N ILE A 91 1.38 3.25 13.44
CA ILE A 91 1.43 1.99 14.21
C ILE A 91 2.33 2.12 15.44
N ALA A 92 3.46 2.83 15.33
CA ALA A 92 4.37 3.09 16.45
C ALA A 92 3.75 3.98 17.53
N HIS A 93 2.85 4.91 17.17
CA HIS A 93 2.04 5.70 18.10
C HIS A 93 0.75 4.98 18.53
N SER A 94 0.82 3.65 18.64
CA SER A 94 -0.24 2.79 19.18
C SER A 94 -1.55 2.79 18.38
N VAL A 95 -1.54 3.22 17.11
CA VAL A 95 -2.70 2.96 16.23
C VAL A 95 -2.70 1.47 15.90
N PRO A 96 -3.76 0.71 16.25
CA PRO A 96 -3.87 -0.71 15.92
C PRO A 96 -3.71 -0.96 14.43
N ALA A 97 -3.01 -2.03 14.04
CA ALA A 97 -2.75 -2.36 12.64
C ALA A 97 -4.02 -2.47 11.78
N GLY A 98 -5.12 -2.98 12.35
CA GLY A 98 -6.43 -3.00 11.68
C GLY A 98 -7.01 -1.60 11.42
N LEU A 99 -6.84 -0.66 12.36
CA LEU A 99 -7.20 0.75 12.18
C LEU A 99 -6.29 1.42 11.12
N SER A 100 -4.98 1.10 11.15
CA SER A 100 -4.02 1.58 10.15
C SER A 100 -4.36 1.12 8.73
N ALA A 101 -4.93 -0.08 8.60
CA ALA A 101 -5.40 -0.64 7.32
C ALA A 101 -6.68 0.00 6.79
N LEU A 102 -7.54 0.59 7.64
CA LEU A 102 -8.74 1.33 7.20
C LEU A 102 -8.37 2.58 6.40
N ILE A 103 -7.29 3.24 6.76
CA ILE A 103 -6.93 4.53 6.16
C ILE A 103 -6.76 4.39 4.63
N PRO A 104 -5.97 3.43 4.10
CA PRO A 104 -6.00 3.10 2.68
C PRO A 104 -7.38 2.70 2.14
N GLY A 105 -8.25 2.14 2.98
CA GLY A 105 -9.66 1.89 2.63
C GLY A 105 -10.45 3.16 2.30
N LEU A 106 -9.99 4.37 2.67
CA LEU A 106 -10.59 5.65 2.24
C LEU A 106 -10.04 6.14 0.88
N GLN A 107 -8.92 5.58 0.42
CA GLN A 107 -8.29 5.91 -0.86
C GLN A 107 -9.24 5.80 -2.07
N PRO A 108 -10.16 4.83 -2.17
CA PRO A 108 -11.04 4.70 -3.34
C PRO A 108 -11.90 5.94 -3.62
N ILE A 109 -12.42 6.59 -2.57
CA ILE A 109 -13.25 7.80 -2.70
C ILE A 109 -12.38 9.02 -3.08
N LEU A 110 -11.21 9.16 -2.46
CA LEU A 110 -10.29 10.23 -2.84
C LEU A 110 -9.74 10.04 -4.26
N THR A 111 -9.46 8.79 -4.64
CA THR A 111 -9.00 8.45 -5.98
C THR A 111 -10.10 8.73 -7.01
N SER A 112 -11.35 8.36 -6.75
CA SER A 112 -12.45 8.56 -7.71
C SER A 112 -12.71 10.05 -7.98
N THR A 113 -12.63 10.90 -6.96
CA THR A 113 -12.80 12.35 -7.09
C THR A 113 -11.65 13.01 -7.86
N LEU A 114 -10.40 12.62 -7.57
CA LEU A 114 -9.21 13.19 -8.22
C LEU A 114 -8.95 12.62 -9.61
N ALA A 115 -9.26 11.35 -9.86
CA ALA A 115 -9.00 10.67 -11.13
C ALA A 115 -9.77 11.32 -12.30
N ASN A 116 -11.00 11.79 -12.07
CA ASN A 116 -11.75 12.51 -13.09
C ASN A 116 -11.02 13.78 -13.54
N ARG A 117 -10.48 14.55 -12.59
CA ARG A 117 -9.80 15.81 -12.91
C ARG A 117 -8.40 15.62 -13.50
N TRP A 118 -7.64 14.64 -13.02
CA TRP A 118 -6.23 14.46 -13.38
C TRP A 118 -5.98 13.45 -14.50
N LEU A 119 -6.82 12.42 -14.60
CA LEU A 119 -6.70 11.35 -15.57
C LEU A 119 -7.81 11.37 -16.63
N GLY A 120 -8.85 12.21 -16.45
CA GLY A 120 -10.03 12.23 -17.32
C GLY A 120 -10.91 11.00 -17.15
N GLU A 121 -10.71 10.21 -16.10
CA GLU A 121 -11.51 8.99 -15.84
C GLU A 121 -12.88 9.37 -15.29
N ARG A 122 -13.94 9.16 -16.07
CA ARG A 122 -15.32 9.39 -15.61
C ARG A 122 -15.78 8.22 -14.72
N VAL A 123 -16.31 8.56 -13.55
CA VAL A 123 -16.85 7.59 -12.58
C VAL A 123 -18.36 7.49 -12.76
N THR A 124 -18.87 6.27 -12.96
CA THR A 124 -20.31 6.06 -13.17
C THR A 124 -21.08 6.10 -11.84
N ALA A 125 -22.40 6.30 -11.90
CA ALA A 125 -23.26 6.26 -10.71
C ALA A 125 -23.18 4.89 -10.00
N GLN A 126 -23.06 3.79 -10.75
CA GLN A 126 -22.86 2.45 -10.20
C GLN A 126 -21.54 2.32 -9.44
N GLN A 127 -20.46 2.93 -9.95
CA GLN A 127 -19.18 2.96 -9.25
C GLN A 127 -19.29 3.78 -7.96
N TRP A 128 -19.96 4.93 -7.97
CA TRP A 128 -20.22 5.70 -6.76
C TRP A 128 -21.03 4.91 -5.71
N ALA A 129 -22.06 4.18 -6.12
CA ALA A 129 -22.80 3.29 -5.24
C ALA A 129 -21.90 2.21 -4.64
N GLY A 130 -21.04 1.59 -5.45
CA GLY A 130 -20.05 0.63 -4.97
C GLY A 130 -19.02 1.24 -4.01
N LEU A 131 -18.55 2.46 -4.26
CA LEU A 131 -17.63 3.17 -3.37
C LEU A 131 -18.28 3.49 -2.02
N ALA A 132 -19.53 3.94 -2.01
CA ALA A 132 -20.28 4.21 -0.79
C ALA A 132 -20.54 2.92 0.00
N LEU A 133 -20.91 1.84 -0.70
CA LEU A 133 -21.09 0.51 -0.11
C LEU A 133 -19.79 0.01 0.53
N GLY A 134 -18.65 0.18 -0.16
CA GLY A 134 -17.33 -0.23 0.34
C GLY A 134 -16.93 0.54 1.59
N LEU A 135 -17.18 1.85 1.61
CA LEU A 135 -16.97 2.65 2.82
C LEU A 135 -17.85 2.17 3.98
N GLY A 136 -19.13 1.89 3.72
CA GLY A 136 -20.03 1.32 4.72
C GLY A 136 -19.52 0.00 5.30
N GLY A 137 -19.06 -0.92 4.44
CA GLY A 137 -18.48 -2.20 4.87
C GLY A 137 -17.22 -2.02 5.72
N VAL A 138 -16.34 -1.09 5.34
CA VAL A 138 -15.15 -0.74 6.12
C VAL A 138 -15.52 -0.18 7.50
N LEU A 139 -16.53 0.70 7.59
CA LEU A 139 -17.02 1.24 8.86
C LEU A 139 -17.65 0.14 9.75
N MET A 140 -18.37 -0.83 9.17
CA MET A 140 -18.91 -1.97 9.90
C MET A 140 -17.81 -2.84 10.53
N ILE A 141 -16.74 -3.14 9.78
CA ILE A 141 -15.56 -3.88 10.29
C ILE A 141 -14.96 -3.20 11.53
N MET A 142 -15.11 -1.88 11.62
CA MET A 142 -14.47 -1.06 12.64
C MET A 142 -15.37 -0.73 13.83
N HIS A 143 -16.66 -1.03 13.79
CA HIS A 143 -17.63 -0.46 14.74
C HIS A 143 -17.29 -0.70 16.22
N ASN A 144 -16.69 -1.85 16.55
CA ASN A 144 -16.29 -2.24 17.91
C ASN A 144 -14.80 -2.02 18.18
N ARG A 145 -14.06 -1.46 17.23
CA ARG A 145 -12.66 -1.10 17.42
C ARG A 145 -12.64 0.21 18.20
N THR A 146 -12.19 0.15 19.45
CA THR A 146 -11.90 1.37 20.20
C THR A 146 -10.83 2.16 19.45
N ILE A 147 -11.16 3.40 19.11
CA ILE A 147 -10.20 4.40 18.63
C ILE A 147 -9.31 4.72 19.83
N SER A 148 -8.29 3.90 19.99
CA SER A 148 -7.23 4.01 20.98
C SER A 148 -5.95 4.46 20.27
N GLY A 149 -5.12 5.20 20.99
CA GLY A 149 -3.98 5.94 20.44
C GLY A 149 -4.07 7.40 20.82
N ASP A 150 -2.94 8.03 21.10
CA ASP A 150 -2.91 9.46 21.42
C ASP A 150 -3.56 10.25 20.27
N ALA A 151 -4.55 11.06 20.61
CA ALA A 151 -5.12 12.04 19.70
C ALA A 151 -4.02 13.05 19.34
N GLY A 152 -3.28 12.77 18.26
CA GLY A 152 -2.06 13.50 17.92
C GLY A 152 -1.35 12.95 16.69
N TRP A 153 -0.03 12.79 16.79
CA TRP A 153 0.86 12.51 15.67
C TRP A 153 0.55 11.23 14.89
N GLY A 154 0.02 10.18 15.53
CA GLY A 154 -0.35 8.93 14.85
C GLY A 154 -1.50 9.09 13.84
N TRP A 155 -2.52 9.90 14.17
CA TRP A 155 -3.64 10.21 13.27
C TRP A 155 -3.25 11.19 12.17
N LEU A 156 -2.35 12.14 12.47
CA LEU A 156 -1.78 13.01 11.45
C LEU A 156 -0.94 12.22 10.44
N ALA A 157 -0.05 11.34 10.93
CA ALA A 157 0.77 10.46 10.11
C ALA A 157 -0.07 9.53 9.23
N SER A 158 -1.17 9.01 9.79
CA SER A 158 -2.21 8.27 9.09
C SER A 158 -2.83 9.08 7.94
N GLY A 159 -3.26 10.32 8.21
CA GLY A 159 -3.80 11.22 7.18
C GLY A 159 -2.79 11.52 6.07
N CYS A 160 -1.54 11.82 6.43
CA CYS A 160 -0.45 12.01 5.48
C CYS A 160 -0.22 10.75 4.62
N SER A 161 -0.27 9.57 5.23
CA SER A 161 -0.14 8.28 4.53
C SER A 161 -1.22 8.11 3.46
N LEU A 162 -2.48 8.41 3.78
CA LEU A 162 -3.61 8.36 2.85
C LEU A 162 -3.42 9.30 1.65
N VAL A 163 -3.02 10.53 1.92
CA VAL A 163 -2.76 11.52 0.87
C VAL A 163 -1.59 11.07 0.00
N GLY A 164 -0.51 10.59 0.63
CA GLY A 164 0.69 10.08 -0.04
C GLY A 164 0.38 8.94 -1.02
N ILE A 165 -0.35 7.91 -0.58
CA ILE A 165 -0.70 6.79 -1.46
C ILE A 165 -1.70 7.19 -2.54
N THR A 166 -2.68 8.03 -2.22
CA THR A 166 -3.69 8.48 -3.20
C THR A 166 -3.04 9.31 -4.31
N VAL A 167 -2.34 10.38 -3.93
CA VAL A 167 -1.69 11.28 -4.89
C VAL A 167 -0.56 10.56 -5.60
N GLY A 168 0.23 9.76 -4.88
CA GLY A 168 1.35 9.00 -5.41
C GLY A 168 0.94 7.98 -6.48
N THR A 169 -0.13 7.21 -6.26
CA THR A 169 -0.61 6.24 -7.24
C THR A 169 -1.19 6.91 -8.50
N LEU A 170 -1.90 8.02 -8.34
CA LEU A 170 -2.38 8.83 -9.48
C LEU A 170 -1.22 9.46 -10.26
N TYR A 171 -0.22 10.00 -9.55
CA TYR A 171 0.99 10.58 -10.15
C TYR A 171 1.80 9.53 -10.91
N GLN A 172 2.04 8.37 -10.28
CA GLN A 172 2.69 7.21 -10.89
C GLN A 172 1.99 6.81 -12.19
N LYS A 173 0.65 6.75 -12.18
CA LYS A 173 -0.13 6.43 -13.37
C LYS A 173 0.02 7.49 -14.47
N ARG A 174 -0.03 8.77 -14.11
CA ARG A 174 -0.05 9.89 -15.05
C ARG A 174 1.30 10.18 -15.72
N PHE A 175 2.39 10.05 -14.96
CA PHE A 175 3.72 10.51 -15.40
C PHE A 175 4.74 9.37 -15.56
N CYS A 176 4.58 8.26 -14.83
CA CYS A 176 5.54 7.14 -14.87
C CYS A 176 5.07 5.95 -15.73
N GLY A 177 3.95 6.08 -16.46
CA GLY A 177 3.42 5.01 -17.32
C GLY A 177 4.38 4.54 -18.41
N GLY A 178 5.19 5.44 -18.96
CA GLY A 178 6.18 5.14 -20.01
C GLY A 178 7.59 4.77 -19.50
N VAL A 179 7.83 4.85 -18.18
CA VAL A 179 9.13 4.50 -17.58
C VAL A 179 9.21 2.98 -17.41
N ASP A 180 10.36 2.35 -17.69
CA ASP A 180 10.52 0.93 -17.37
C ASP A 180 10.43 0.73 -15.85
N TRP A 181 9.63 -0.24 -15.42
CA TRP A 181 9.33 -0.43 -13.99
C TRP A 181 10.58 -0.76 -13.17
N ARG A 182 11.61 -1.39 -13.76
CA ARG A 182 12.82 -1.79 -13.05
C ARG A 182 13.68 -0.58 -12.70
N SER A 183 13.97 0.23 -13.72
CA SER A 183 14.72 1.49 -13.55
C SER A 183 13.91 2.56 -12.82
N GLY A 184 12.59 2.59 -13.00
CA GLY A 184 11.72 3.50 -12.25
C GLY A 184 11.69 3.16 -10.77
N ASN A 185 11.49 1.88 -10.43
CA ASN A 185 11.39 1.44 -9.03
C ASN A 185 12.70 1.61 -8.27
N ILE A 186 13.85 1.33 -8.87
CA ILE A 186 15.12 1.54 -8.16
C ILE A 186 15.33 3.03 -7.82
N VAL A 187 14.96 3.95 -8.73
CA VAL A 187 15.00 5.40 -8.47
C VAL A 187 14.02 5.78 -7.36
N GLN A 188 12.81 5.21 -7.39
CA GLN A 188 11.80 5.42 -6.35
C GLN A 188 12.29 4.97 -4.96
N TYR A 189 12.91 3.80 -4.89
CA TYR A 189 13.44 3.25 -3.65
C TYR A 189 14.70 3.98 -3.16
N LEU A 190 15.55 4.47 -4.05
CA LEU A 190 16.67 5.34 -3.68
C LEU A 190 16.18 6.67 -3.09
N ALA A 191 15.15 7.27 -3.69
CA ALA A 191 14.53 8.49 -3.16
C ALA A 191 13.91 8.24 -1.76
N ALA A 192 13.17 7.13 -1.61
CA ALA A 192 12.60 6.74 -0.32
C ALA A 192 13.68 6.44 0.72
N LEU A 193 14.77 5.76 0.34
CA LEU A 193 15.92 5.52 1.20
C LEU A 193 16.51 6.82 1.72
N ALA A 194 16.78 7.78 0.84
CA ALA A 194 17.31 9.07 1.23
C ALA A 194 16.36 9.81 2.19
N PHE A 195 15.06 9.76 1.92
CA PHE A 195 14.02 10.36 2.76
C PHE A 195 13.97 9.73 4.16
N PHE A 196 13.95 8.39 4.25
CA PHE A 196 13.93 7.71 5.54
C PHE A 196 15.24 7.87 6.30
N ALA A 197 16.38 7.77 5.61
CA ALA A 197 17.67 7.94 6.24
C ALA A 197 17.76 9.34 6.85
N ALA A 198 17.40 10.39 6.11
CA ALA A 198 17.38 11.75 6.63
C ALA A 198 16.47 11.88 7.86
N GLY A 199 15.25 11.33 7.80
CA GLY A 199 14.32 11.35 8.94
C GLY A 199 14.84 10.58 10.15
N ALA A 200 15.39 9.38 9.96
CA ALA A 200 15.99 8.58 11.03
C ALA A 200 17.20 9.30 11.63
N PHE A 201 17.99 10.01 10.83
CA PHE A 201 19.15 10.76 11.33
C PHE A 201 18.76 11.97 12.19
N LEU A 202 17.61 12.59 11.89
CA LEU A 202 17.12 13.79 12.55
C LEU A 202 16.25 13.51 13.78
N PHE A 203 15.47 12.42 13.77
CA PHE A 203 14.38 12.22 14.73
C PHE A 203 14.48 10.94 15.56
N GLU A 204 15.37 10.00 15.22
CA GLU A 204 15.42 8.68 15.85
C GLU A 204 16.80 8.38 16.46
N ALA A 205 16.84 7.50 17.45
CA ALA A 205 18.09 7.03 18.06
C ALA A 205 18.86 6.09 17.11
N ARG A 206 18.15 5.42 16.20
CA ARG A 206 18.68 4.44 15.22
C ARG A 206 19.23 3.18 15.90
N VAL A 207 18.63 2.79 17.03
CA VAL A 207 18.94 1.55 17.72
C VAL A 207 18.17 0.41 17.07
N VAL A 208 18.85 -0.70 16.82
CA VAL A 208 18.27 -1.87 16.17
C VAL A 208 18.51 -3.11 17.03
N ASN A 209 17.42 -3.73 17.47
CA ASN A 209 17.40 -5.01 18.13
C ASN A 209 17.18 -6.10 17.08
N TRP A 210 18.26 -6.80 16.73
CA TRP A 210 18.25 -7.85 15.72
C TRP A 210 17.69 -9.15 16.28
N THR A 211 16.36 -9.23 16.37
CA THR A 211 15.65 -10.48 16.71
C THR A 211 15.29 -11.27 15.46
N THR A 212 15.00 -12.56 15.63
CA THR A 212 14.55 -13.42 14.53
C THR A 212 13.26 -12.89 13.91
N GLU A 213 12.32 -12.43 14.74
CA GLU A 213 11.05 -11.83 14.32
C GLU A 213 11.28 -10.58 13.47
N PHE A 214 12.20 -9.70 13.89
CA PHE A 214 12.55 -8.49 13.14
C PHE A 214 13.12 -8.83 11.77
N VAL A 215 14.08 -9.76 11.70
CA VAL A 215 14.73 -10.16 10.44
C VAL A 215 13.75 -10.82 9.48
N LEU A 216 12.89 -11.71 9.97
CA LEU A 216 11.87 -12.36 9.14
C LEU A 216 10.84 -11.35 8.63
N ALA A 217 10.35 -10.46 9.49
CA ALA A 217 9.43 -9.40 9.10
C ALA A 217 10.06 -8.45 8.06
N LEU A 218 11.29 -7.99 8.31
CA LEU A 218 12.05 -7.13 7.41
C LEU A 218 12.25 -7.79 6.04
N THR A 219 12.62 -9.06 6.01
CA THR A 219 12.84 -9.83 4.78
C THR A 219 11.54 -9.99 3.99
N TRP A 220 10.44 -10.34 4.67
CA TRP A 220 9.11 -10.44 4.05
C TRP A 220 8.68 -9.10 3.45
N LEU A 221 8.79 -8.02 4.22
CA LEU A 221 8.44 -6.67 3.78
C LEU A 221 9.31 -6.20 2.60
N ALA A 222 10.61 -6.51 2.62
CA ALA A 222 11.52 -6.13 1.53
C ALA A 222 11.23 -6.93 0.26
N VAL A 223 11.24 -8.26 0.32
CA VAL A 223 11.15 -9.12 -0.87
C VAL A 223 9.71 -9.21 -1.37
N VAL A 224 8.79 -9.67 -0.53
CA VAL A 224 7.42 -9.99 -0.95
C VAL A 224 6.65 -8.71 -1.23
N LEU A 225 6.70 -7.74 -0.31
CA LEU A 225 5.91 -6.52 -0.49
C LEU A 225 6.55 -5.54 -1.46
N SER A 226 7.83 -5.21 -1.26
CA SER A 226 8.44 -4.12 -2.04
C SER A 226 8.77 -4.54 -3.47
N ILE A 227 9.05 -5.81 -3.73
CA ILE A 227 9.27 -6.28 -5.10
C ILE A 227 7.99 -6.89 -5.66
N GLY A 228 7.44 -7.89 -4.98
CA GLY A 228 6.25 -8.62 -5.45
C GLY A 228 5.00 -7.75 -5.50
N THR A 229 4.55 -7.23 -4.35
CA THR A 229 3.28 -6.50 -4.25
C THR A 229 3.30 -5.16 -4.98
N ILE A 230 4.39 -4.39 -4.90
CA ILE A 230 4.51 -3.12 -5.64
C ILE A 230 4.61 -3.37 -7.15
N GLY A 231 5.33 -4.40 -7.59
CA GLY A 231 5.34 -4.81 -8.99
C GLY A 231 3.92 -5.14 -9.49
N LEU A 232 3.15 -5.85 -8.68
CA LEU A 232 1.75 -6.19 -8.95
C LEU A 232 0.84 -4.95 -8.97
N LEU A 233 1.02 -4.01 -8.04
CA LEU A 233 0.30 -2.74 -8.01
C LEU A 233 0.51 -1.97 -9.30
N TYR A 234 1.76 -1.81 -9.74
CA TYR A 234 2.06 -1.06 -10.96
C TYR A 234 1.59 -1.76 -12.22
N TRP A 235 1.63 -3.11 -12.23
CA TRP A 235 1.03 -3.90 -13.28
C TRP A 235 -0.50 -3.68 -13.37
N LEU A 236 -1.21 -3.64 -12.23
CA LEU A 236 -2.63 -3.34 -12.16
C LEU A 236 -2.94 -1.91 -12.60
N ILE A 237 -2.19 -0.91 -12.09
CA ILE A 237 -2.38 0.51 -12.40
C ILE A 237 -2.24 0.79 -13.91
N ARG A 238 -1.32 0.08 -14.59
CA ARG A 238 -1.12 0.23 -16.04
C ARG A 238 -2.24 -0.38 -16.88
N ARG A 239 -2.95 -1.40 -16.36
CA ARG A 239 -3.96 -2.17 -17.11
C ARG A 239 -5.40 -1.83 -16.74
N SER A 240 -5.61 -1.18 -15.60
CA SER A 240 -6.93 -0.91 -15.04
C SER A 240 -7.15 0.59 -14.78
N ALA A 241 -8.40 1.00 -14.57
CA ALA A 241 -8.71 2.37 -14.17
C ALA A 241 -8.17 2.62 -12.76
N ALA A 242 -7.80 3.87 -12.42
CA ALA A 242 -7.24 4.16 -11.10
C ALA A 242 -8.26 3.84 -9.99
N THR A 243 -9.53 4.19 -10.21
CA THR A 243 -10.64 3.87 -9.32
C THR A 243 -10.83 2.36 -9.12
N SER A 244 -10.63 1.54 -10.16
CA SER A 244 -10.73 0.07 -10.08
C SER A 244 -9.62 -0.55 -9.25
N VAL A 245 -8.38 -0.06 -9.37
CA VAL A 245 -7.26 -0.56 -8.56
C VAL A 245 -7.40 -0.08 -7.12
N ALA A 246 -7.80 1.19 -6.93
CA ALA A 246 -8.02 1.74 -5.61
C ALA A 246 -9.12 0.97 -4.87
N SER A 247 -10.23 0.58 -5.52
CA SER A 247 -11.31 -0.14 -4.83
C SER A 247 -10.86 -1.46 -4.18
N LEU A 248 -9.79 -2.10 -4.67
CA LEU A 248 -9.20 -3.29 -4.03
C LEU A 248 -8.79 -3.03 -2.58
N PHE A 249 -8.43 -1.80 -2.23
CA PHE A 249 -8.08 -1.42 -0.87
C PHE A 249 -9.26 -1.52 0.11
N TYR A 250 -10.52 -1.57 -0.34
CA TYR A 250 -11.65 -1.88 0.56
C TYR A 250 -11.60 -3.30 1.13
N LEU A 251 -10.93 -4.23 0.45
CA LEU A 251 -10.75 -5.60 0.94
C LEU A 251 -9.58 -5.73 1.92
N VAL A 252 -8.67 -4.75 1.95
CA VAL A 252 -7.47 -4.80 2.79
C VAL A 252 -7.83 -4.82 4.29
N PRO A 253 -8.75 -3.98 4.81
CA PRO A 253 -9.20 -4.08 6.22
C PRO A 253 -9.80 -5.44 6.55
N ALA A 254 -10.63 -6.00 5.66
CA ALA A 254 -11.26 -7.30 5.85
C ALA A 254 -10.22 -8.43 6.01
N VAL A 255 -9.28 -8.50 5.06
CA VAL A 255 -8.23 -9.53 5.09
C VAL A 255 -7.26 -9.31 6.25
N THR A 256 -6.93 -8.06 6.58
CA THR A 256 -6.07 -7.73 7.73
C THR A 256 -6.74 -8.12 9.05
N ALA A 257 -8.04 -7.86 9.21
CA ALA A 257 -8.80 -8.25 10.39
C ALA A 257 -8.87 -9.79 10.53
N LEU A 258 -9.03 -10.51 9.42
CA LEU A 258 -8.97 -11.98 9.43
C LEU A 258 -7.59 -12.50 9.83
N MET A 259 -6.51 -11.92 9.31
CA MET A 259 -5.15 -12.25 9.72
C MET A 259 -4.93 -11.94 11.20
N ALA A 260 -5.46 -10.82 11.70
CA ALA A 260 -5.33 -10.44 13.09
C ALA A 260 -6.11 -11.35 14.05
N TYR A 261 -7.29 -11.83 13.63
CA TYR A 261 -8.02 -12.88 14.37
C TYR A 261 -7.20 -14.17 14.48
N VAL A 262 -6.58 -14.62 13.39
CA VAL A 262 -5.79 -15.87 13.38
C VAL A 262 -4.46 -15.75 14.12
N LEU A 263 -3.78 -14.61 14.01
CA LEU A 263 -2.41 -14.43 14.51
C LEU A 263 -2.31 -13.78 15.89
N PHE A 264 -3.33 -13.00 16.27
CA PHE A 264 -3.33 -12.22 17.51
C PHE A 264 -4.56 -12.49 18.39
N ASP A 265 -5.38 -13.49 18.06
CA ASP A 265 -6.61 -13.86 18.77
C ASP A 265 -7.61 -12.68 18.94
N GLU A 266 -7.56 -11.70 18.03
CA GLU A 266 -8.47 -10.55 18.05
C GLU A 266 -9.90 -10.98 17.68
N GLN A 267 -10.91 -10.55 18.44
CA GLN A 267 -12.29 -10.97 18.17
C GLN A 267 -12.84 -10.46 16.83
N LEU A 268 -13.50 -11.37 16.11
CA LEU A 268 -14.30 -11.10 14.93
C LEU A 268 -15.77 -11.38 15.22
N ASP A 269 -16.57 -10.32 15.30
CA ASP A 269 -18.01 -10.44 15.51
C ASP A 269 -18.79 -10.50 14.19
N ALA A 270 -20.10 -10.74 14.31
CA ALA A 270 -21.00 -10.88 13.17
C ALA A 270 -21.08 -9.61 12.31
N VAL A 271 -20.95 -8.42 12.91
CA VAL A 271 -21.00 -7.15 12.19
C VAL A 271 -19.75 -6.96 11.35
N ALA A 272 -18.58 -7.33 11.88
CA ALA A 272 -17.34 -7.30 11.13
C ALA A 272 -17.40 -8.26 9.93
N ILE A 273 -17.90 -9.48 10.13
CA ILE A 273 -18.09 -10.46 9.03
C ILE A 273 -19.03 -9.92 7.95
N ALA A 274 -20.16 -9.31 8.34
CA ALA A 274 -21.07 -8.67 7.40
C ALA A 274 -20.38 -7.52 6.64
N GLY A 275 -19.58 -6.71 7.33
CA GLY A 275 -18.77 -5.66 6.71
C GLY A 275 -17.77 -6.19 5.66
N MET A 276 -17.14 -7.34 5.92
CA MET A 276 -16.25 -7.99 4.94
C MET A 276 -17.01 -8.40 3.66
N ALA A 277 -18.19 -9.00 3.81
CA ALA A 277 -19.04 -9.35 2.67
C ALA A 277 -19.48 -8.11 1.89
N THR A 278 -19.84 -7.03 2.59
CA THR A 278 -20.20 -5.74 1.99
C THR A 278 -19.02 -5.13 1.20
N CYS A 279 -17.79 -5.18 1.73
CA CYS A 279 -16.60 -4.75 0.98
C CYS A 279 -16.37 -5.59 -0.29
N ALA A 280 -16.55 -6.90 -0.22
CA ALA A 280 -16.43 -7.76 -1.41
C ALA A 280 -17.48 -7.45 -2.47
N ALA A 281 -18.74 -7.25 -2.07
CA ALA A 281 -19.81 -6.83 -2.97
C ALA A 281 -19.53 -5.46 -3.61
N ALA A 282 -19.00 -4.51 -2.83
CA ALA A 282 -18.60 -3.19 -3.30
C ALA A 282 -17.51 -3.27 -4.39
N VAL A 283 -16.44 -4.02 -4.14
CA VAL A 283 -15.36 -4.20 -5.11
C VAL A 283 -15.88 -4.87 -6.39
N PHE A 284 -16.77 -5.86 -6.26
CA PHE A 284 -17.41 -6.46 -7.43
C PHE A 284 -18.24 -5.45 -8.23
N LEU A 285 -19.06 -4.63 -7.55
CA LEU A 285 -19.90 -3.63 -8.20
C LEU A 285 -19.08 -2.56 -8.94
N VAL A 286 -18.03 -2.04 -8.31
CA VAL A 286 -17.13 -1.02 -8.92
C VAL A 286 -16.43 -1.57 -10.17
N ASN A 287 -16.04 -2.85 -10.15
CA ASN A 287 -15.31 -3.47 -11.26
C ASN A 287 -16.24 -4.02 -12.36
N ARG A 288 -17.50 -4.35 -12.04
CA ARG A 288 -18.49 -4.79 -13.03
C ARG A 288 -18.99 -3.65 -13.92
N ALA A 289 -19.05 -2.42 -13.41
CA ALA A 289 -19.49 -1.24 -14.17
C ALA A 289 -18.58 -0.87 -15.37
N LYS A 290 -17.49 -1.62 -15.59
CA LYS A 290 -16.54 -1.46 -16.70
C LYS A 290 -16.67 -2.58 -17.77
N ALA A 291 -17.49 -3.60 -17.51
CA ALA A 291 -17.75 -4.72 -18.41
C ALA A 291 -18.93 -4.42 -19.35
#